data_AF-A0A2V7YIG6-F1
#
_entry.id   AF-A0A2V7YIG6-F1
#
_cell.length_a   1.000
_cell.length_b   1.000
_cell.length_c   1.000
_cell.angle_alpha   90.00
_cell.angle_beta   90.00
_cell.angle_gamma   90.00
#
_symmetry.space_group_name_H-M   'P 1'
#
loop_
_entity.id
_entity.type
_entity.pdbx_description
1 polymer ?
#
loop_
_entity_poly.entity_id
_entity_poly.type
_entity_poly.pdbx_seq_one_letter_code
_entity_poly.pdbx_strand_id
1 'polypeptide(L)'
;MQFGKWNVDVDGQDYVVTVDRGENGKDIVRINGRVAAKPISAEEKHRSINVGGSAYILQRLSADKYDLHLGEASTPVKSPLALAREIRERDEAIDAMSVLAGSNAPV
;
A
#
# COMPACT_ATOMS: atom_id res chain seq x y z
N MET A 1 -14.30 -23.29 -8.34
CA MET A 1 -14.42 -23.28 -6.86
C MET A 1 -13.96 -21.91 -6.39
N GLN A 2 -14.76 -21.25 -5.54
CA GLN A 2 -14.48 -19.90 -5.01
C GLN A 2 -13.77 -20.03 -3.66
N PHE A 3 -12.67 -19.29 -3.47
CA PHE A 3 -11.82 -19.31 -2.27
C PHE A 3 -11.94 -18.05 -1.40
N GLY A 4 -12.63 -17.03 -1.92
CA GLY A 4 -12.91 -15.82 -1.18
C GLY A 4 -13.86 -14.91 -1.96
N LYS A 5 -14.71 -14.21 -1.21
CA LYS A 5 -15.61 -13.18 -1.72
C LYS A 5 -15.74 -12.08 -0.67
N TRP A 6 -15.50 -10.84 -1.09
CA TRP A 6 -15.64 -9.66 -0.25
C TRP A 6 -16.44 -8.60 -0.99
N ASN A 7 -17.31 -7.91 -0.26
CA ASN A 7 -17.94 -6.69 -0.72
C ASN A 7 -17.18 -5.53 -0.06
N VAL A 8 -16.70 -4.61 -0.88
CA VAL A 8 -15.81 -3.53 -0.47
C VAL A 8 -16.43 -2.23 -0.94
N ASP A 9 -16.70 -1.32 -0.01
CA ASP A 9 -17.14 0.04 -0.35
C ASP A 9 -15.91 0.93 -0.53
N VAL A 10 -15.78 1.55 -1.71
CA VAL A 10 -14.73 2.52 -2.02
C VAL A 10 -15.39 3.76 -2.58
N ASP A 11 -15.24 4.88 -1.88
CA ASP A 11 -15.84 6.18 -2.22
C ASP A 11 -17.37 6.13 -2.46
N GLY A 12 -18.08 5.29 -1.69
CA GLY A 12 -19.54 5.12 -1.80
C GLY A 12 -19.98 4.23 -2.97
N GLN A 13 -19.04 3.53 -3.61
CA GLN A 13 -19.32 2.53 -4.62
C GLN A 13 -18.95 1.13 -4.12
N ASP A 14 -19.90 0.20 -4.24
CA ASP A 14 -19.68 -1.20 -3.91
C ASP A 14 -18.91 -1.94 -5.00
N TYR A 15 -17.85 -2.63 -4.57
CA TYR A 15 -17.05 -3.54 -5.38
C TYR A 15 -17.09 -4.95 -4.81
N VAL A 16 -17.35 -5.93 -5.68
CA VAL A 16 -17.33 -7.34 -5.33
C VAL A 16 -16.00 -7.93 -5.77
N VAL A 17 -15.14 -8.26 -4.82
CA VAL A 17 -13.87 -8.94 -5.06
C VAL A 17 -14.09 -10.44 -4.88
N THR A 18 -13.72 -11.24 -5.87
CA THR A 18 -13.76 -12.71 -5.78
C THR A 18 -12.42 -13.33 -6.17
N VAL A 19 -12.11 -14.46 -5.55
CA VAL A 19 -10.95 -15.29 -5.92
C VAL A 19 -11.44 -16.69 -6.23
N ASP A 20 -11.12 -17.18 -7.42
CA ASP A 20 -11.55 -18.51 -7.90
C ASP A 20 -10.36 -19.31 -8.43
N ARG A 21 -10.37 -20.64 -8.26
CA ARG A 21 -9.37 -21.53 -8.90
C ARG A 21 -9.54 -21.53 -10.41
N GLY A 22 -8.48 -21.22 -11.13
CA GLY A 22 -8.36 -21.44 -12.57
C GLY A 22 -8.00 -22.88 -12.92
N GLU A 23 -8.27 -23.28 -14.16
CA GLU A 23 -8.04 -24.64 -14.66
C GLU A 23 -6.55 -25.04 -14.70
N ASN A 24 -5.66 -24.06 -14.74
CA ASN A 24 -4.21 -24.26 -14.73
C ASN A 24 -3.59 -24.31 -13.32
N GLY A 25 -4.42 -24.45 -12.28
CA GLY A 25 -3.97 -24.46 -10.87
C GLY A 25 -3.54 -23.09 -10.33
N LYS A 26 -3.72 -22.01 -11.09
CA LYS A 26 -3.52 -20.63 -10.62
C LYS A 26 -4.84 -20.04 -10.18
N ASP A 27 -4.79 -19.17 -9.18
CA ASP A 27 -5.98 -18.55 -8.62
C ASP A 27 -6.22 -17.19 -9.29
N ILE A 28 -7.46 -16.91 -9.67
CA ILE A 28 -7.86 -15.75 -10.47
C ILE A 28 -8.61 -14.78 -9.59
N VAL A 29 -8.16 -13.53 -9.55
CA VAL A 29 -8.83 -12.43 -8.86
C VAL A 29 -9.75 -11.70 -9.82
N ARG A 30 -11.01 -11.52 -9.43
CA ARG A 30 -11.99 -10.74 -10.17
C ARG A 30 -12.56 -9.62 -9.31
N ILE A 31 -12.85 -8.49 -9.95
CA ILE A 31 -13.55 -7.35 -9.35
C ILE A 31 -14.77 -7.09 -10.22
N ASN A 32 -15.97 -7.11 -9.61
CA ASN A 32 -17.25 -7.00 -10.31
C ASN A 32 -17.35 -7.98 -11.51
N GLY A 33 -16.83 -9.21 -11.31
CA GLY A 33 -16.84 -10.27 -12.31
C GLY A 33 -15.76 -10.18 -13.39
N ARG A 34 -14.95 -9.11 -13.44
CA ARG A 34 -13.87 -8.93 -14.42
C ARG A 34 -12.52 -9.30 -13.83
N VAL A 35 -11.64 -9.92 -14.61
CA VAL A 35 -10.27 -10.23 -14.17
C VAL A 35 -9.52 -8.93 -13.90
N ALA A 36 -9.11 -8.74 -12.65
CA ALA A 36 -8.50 -7.49 -12.19
C ALA A 36 -6.98 -7.57 -12.07
N ALA A 37 -6.42 -8.78 -11.99
CA ALA A 37 -4.99 -8.99 -11.80
C ALA A 37 -4.51 -10.23 -12.54
N LYS A 38 -3.18 -10.33 -12.71
CA LYS A 38 -2.55 -11.55 -13.19
C LYS A 38 -2.87 -12.72 -12.24
N PRO A 39 -3.08 -13.95 -12.75
CA PRO A 39 -3.31 -15.11 -11.90
C PRO A 39 -2.22 -15.29 -10.82
N ILE A 40 -2.63 -15.67 -9.62
CA ILE A 40 -1.79 -15.89 -8.44
C ILE A 40 -1.30 -17.35 -8.48
N SER A 41 0.02 -17.56 -8.39
CA SER A 41 0.57 -18.91 -8.30
C SER A 41 0.33 -19.52 -6.91
N ALA A 42 0.43 -20.85 -6.80
CA ALA A 42 0.26 -21.55 -5.52
C ALA A 42 1.31 -21.13 -4.47
N GLU A 43 2.50 -20.72 -4.91
CA GLU A 43 3.61 -20.29 -4.04
C GLU A 43 3.49 -18.84 -3.58
N GLU A 44 2.64 -18.05 -4.24
CA GLU A 44 2.47 -16.63 -3.95
C GLU A 44 1.57 -16.43 -2.74
N LYS A 45 2.14 -15.79 -1.70
CA LYS A 45 1.49 -15.56 -0.40
C LYS A 45 0.78 -14.21 -0.29
N HIS A 46 1.29 -13.19 -0.96
CA HIS A 46 0.76 -11.83 -0.88
C HIS A 46 0.65 -11.23 -2.27
N ARG A 47 -0.48 -10.57 -2.56
CA ARG A 47 -0.70 -9.85 -3.81
C ARG A 47 -1.36 -8.51 -3.53
N SER A 48 -0.74 -7.43 -4.03
CA SER A 48 -1.40 -6.13 -4.11
C SER A 48 -2.36 -6.09 -5.29
N ILE A 49 -3.58 -5.63 -5.06
CA ILE A 49 -4.63 -5.39 -6.06
C ILE A 49 -5.18 -3.98 -5.89
N ASN A 50 -5.66 -3.37 -6.97
CA ASN A 50 -6.36 -2.10 -6.92
C ASN A 50 -7.86 -2.34 -7.05
N VAL A 51 -8.64 -1.85 -6.08
CA VAL A 51 -10.10 -1.92 -6.06
C VAL A 51 -10.62 -0.49 -5.97
N GLY A 52 -11.31 -0.02 -7.02
CA GLY A 52 -11.91 1.32 -7.02
C GLY A 52 -10.93 2.49 -6.83
N GLY A 53 -9.63 2.30 -7.07
CA GLY A 53 -8.59 3.30 -6.82
C GLY A 53 -7.77 3.04 -5.56
N SER A 54 -8.28 2.24 -4.61
CA SER A 54 -7.61 1.91 -3.35
C SER A 54 -6.77 0.64 -3.46
N ALA A 55 -5.61 0.63 -2.80
CA ALA A 55 -4.72 -0.53 -2.77
C ALA A 55 -5.16 -1.51 -1.66
N TYR A 56 -5.43 -2.75 -2.05
CA TYR A 56 -5.72 -3.85 -1.13
C TYR A 56 -4.67 -4.95 -1.25
N ILE A 57 -4.43 -5.64 -0.15
CA ILE A 57 -3.53 -6.79 -0.09
C ILE A 57 -4.37 -8.05 0.09
N LEU A 58 -4.28 -8.94 -0.89
CA LEU A 58 -4.75 -10.31 -0.78
C LEU A 58 -3.66 -11.16 -0.13
N GLN A 59 -4.00 -11.79 0.99
CA GLN A 59 -3.12 -12.72 1.71
C GLN A 59 -3.65 -14.14 1.58
N ARG A 60 -2.81 -15.07 1.12
CA ARG A 60 -3.14 -16.50 1.07
C ARG A 60 -2.91 -17.11 2.47
N LEU A 61 -3.98 -17.62 3.09
CA LEU A 61 -3.91 -18.28 4.39
C LEU A 61 -3.71 -19.81 4.25
N SER A 62 -4.33 -20.42 3.24
CA SER A 62 -4.19 -21.84 2.91
C SER A 62 -4.32 -22.07 1.41
N ALA A 63 -4.29 -23.34 0.96
CA ALA A 63 -4.46 -23.68 -0.45
C ALA A 63 -5.79 -23.21 -1.05
N ASP A 64 -6.81 -22.97 -0.21
CA ASP A 64 -8.20 -22.73 -0.58
C ASP A 64 -8.81 -21.52 0.16
N LYS A 65 -8.01 -20.78 0.93
CA LYS A 65 -8.48 -19.63 1.72
C LYS A 65 -7.58 -18.42 1.52
N TYR A 66 -8.24 -17.30 1.30
CA TYR A 66 -7.64 -15.99 1.22
C TYR A 66 -8.24 -15.06 2.27
N ASP A 67 -7.49 -14.02 2.59
CA ASP A 67 -7.95 -12.86 3.33
C ASP A 67 -7.67 -11.58 2.52
N LEU A 68 -8.46 -10.54 2.76
CA LEU A 68 -8.36 -9.26 2.07
C LEU A 68 -8.20 -8.15 3.09
N HIS A 69 -7.07 -7.48 3.04
CA HIS A 69 -6.76 -6.35 3.93
C HIS A 69 -6.67 -5.07 3.10
N LEU A 70 -7.13 -3.95 3.66
CA LEU A 70 -6.79 -2.65 3.12
C LEU A 70 -5.27 -2.50 3.23
N GLY A 71 -4.60 -2.30 2.10
CA GLY A 71 -3.19 -1.99 2.12
C GLY A 71 -3.07 -0.58 2.65
N GLU A 72 -2.57 -0.40 3.88
CA GLU A 72 -2.03 0.90 4.24
C GLU A 72 -1.01 1.23 3.15
N ALA A 73 -1.26 2.33 2.42
CA ALA A 73 -0.32 2.85 1.45
C ALA A 73 1.02 2.86 2.16
N SER A 74 1.94 1.99 1.74
CA SER A 74 3.23 1.87 2.37
C SER A 74 3.83 3.25 2.23
N THR A 75 3.79 4.04 3.30
CA THR A 75 4.43 5.35 3.33
C THR A 75 5.83 5.07 2.80
N PRO A 76 6.28 5.73 1.72
CA PRO A 76 7.59 5.45 1.18
C PRO A 76 8.54 5.58 2.35
N VAL A 77 9.13 4.45 2.77
CA VAL A 77 10.12 4.46 3.84
C VAL A 77 11.26 5.25 3.23
N LYS A 78 11.31 6.55 3.54
CA LYS A 78 12.38 7.44 3.09
C LYS A 78 13.66 6.69 3.38
N SER A 79 14.47 6.44 2.35
CA SER A 79 15.72 5.71 2.55
C SER A 79 16.51 6.41 3.65
N PRO A 80 17.34 5.69 4.44
CA PRO A 80 18.12 6.32 5.51
C PRO A 80 18.92 7.54 5.02
N LEU A 81 19.32 7.55 3.75
CA LEU A 81 19.99 8.67 3.10
C LEU A 81 19.08 9.90 2.91
N ALA A 82 17.80 9.69 2.54
CA ALA A 82 16.83 10.78 2.42
C ALA A 82 16.49 11.38 3.79
N LEU A 83 16.40 10.55 4.84
CA LEU A 83 16.20 11.02 6.21
C LEU A 83 17.41 11.82 6.73
N ALA A 84 18.63 11.35 6.47
CA ALA A 84 19.86 12.02 6.88
C ALA A 84 20.03 13.41 6.23
N ARG A 85 19.64 13.55 4.96
CA ARG A 85 19.70 14.84 4.25
C ARG A 85 18.72 15.87 4.83
N GLU A 86 17.51 15.43 5.16
CA GLU A 86 16.47 16.30 5.74
C GLU A 86 16.83 16.78 7.15
N ILE A 87 17.46 15.94 7.98
CA ILE A 87 17.95 16.34 9.31
C ILE A 87 19.03 17.43 9.18
N ARG A 88 19.98 17.27 8.25
CA ARG A 88 21.04 18.26 8.04
C ARG A 88 20.50 19.62 7.57
N GLU A 89 19.56 19.62 6.62
CA GLU A 89 18.95 20.85 6.11
C GLU A 89 18.16 21.59 7.21
N ARG A 90 17.58 20.85 8.18
CA ARG A 90 16.87 21.43 9.33
C ARG A 90 17.81 22.07 10.35
N ASP A 91 18.96 21.45 10.63
CA ASP A 91 19.94 21.99 11.57
C ASP A 91 20.61 23.27 11.03
N GLU A 92 20.94 23.31 9.72
CA GLU A 92 21.50 24.50 9.08
C GLU A 92 20.53 25.70 9.09
N ALA A 93 19.21 25.46 9.03
CA ALA A 93 18.20 26.51 9.14
C ALA A 93 18.07 27.07 10.56
N ILE A 94 18.28 26.26 11.61
CA ILE A 94 18.23 26.70 13.01
C ILE A 94 19.45 27.58 13.34
N ASP A 95 20.64 27.21 12.85
CA ASP A 95 21.85 28.01 13.03
C ASP A 95 21.75 29.37 12.31
N ALA A 96 21.20 29.40 11.09
CA ALA A 96 21.00 30.65 10.34
C ALA A 96 20.05 31.63 11.05
N MET A 97 19.01 31.15 11.74
CA MET A 97 18.10 32.01 12.51
C MET A 97 18.75 32.55 13.80
N SER A 98 19.65 31.78 14.44
CA SER A 98 20.35 32.24 15.65
C SER A 98 21.33 33.38 15.37
N VAL A 99 21.96 33.41 14.19
CA VAL A 99 22.88 34.49 13.79
C VAL A 99 22.17 35.83 13.58
N LEU A 100 20.92 35.83 13.09
CA LEU A 100 20.14 37.06 12.89
C LEU A 100 19.61 37.66 14.21
N ALA A 101 19.44 36.85 15.27
CA ALA A 101 18.97 37.31 16.56
C ALA A 101 20.07 37.94 17.44
N GLY A 102 21.35 37.67 17.17
CA GLY A 102 22.49 38.16 17.95
C GLY A 102 23.00 39.56 17.58
N SER A 103 22.56 40.13 16.45
CA SER A 103 23.12 41.41 15.94
C SER A 103 22.35 42.67 16.36
N ASN A 104 21.47 42.60 17.37
CA ASN A 104 20.69 43.75 17.83
C ASN A 104 20.91 44.10 19.32
N ALA A 105 22.17 44.08 19.77
CA ALA A 105 22.56 44.71 21.02
C ALA A 105 22.91 46.19 20.76
N PRO A 106 22.17 47.18 21.30
CA PRO A 106 22.57 48.58 21.23
C PRO A 106 23.79 48.86 22.13
N VAL A 107 24.59 49.83 21.69
CA VAL A 107 25.80 50.40 22.33
C VAL A 107 25.49 51.04 23.68
#